data_AF-A0A7K2YIF9-F1
#
_entry.id   AF-A0A7K2YIF9-F1
#
_cell.length_a   1.000
_cell.length_b   1.000
_cell.length_c   1.000
_cell.angle_alpha   90.00
_cell.angle_beta   90.00
_cell.angle_gamma   90.00
#
_symmetry.space_group_name_H-M   'P 1'
#
loop_
_entity.id
_entity.type
_entity.pdbx_description
1 polymer ?
#
loop_
_entity_poly.entity_id
_entity_poly.type
_entity_poly.pdbx_seq_one_letter_code
_entity_poly.pdbx_strand_id
1 'polypeptide(L)' 'TVTNGPPARPALALPGAHQGLIGLRERAELLGGSLESGPSEDGGWQVRLRLPDRRS' A
#
# COMPACT_ATOMS: atom_id res chain seq x y z
N THR A 1 -2.95 -4.75 -7.22
CA THR A 1 -3.02 -4.95 -5.76
C THR A 1 -1.82 -5.73 -5.30
N VAL A 2 -1.31 -5.44 -4.11
CA VAL A 2 -0.24 -6.18 -3.43
C VAL A 2 -0.77 -6.64 -2.07
N THR A 3 -0.49 -7.88 -1.68
CA THR A 3 -0.91 -8.47 -0.40
C THR A 3 0.27 -9.14 0.28
N ASN A 4 0.36 -8.97 1.59
CA ASN A 4 1.19 -9.78 2.46
C ASN A 4 0.26 -10.58 3.37
N GLY A 5 0.52 -11.88 3.51
CA GLY A 5 -0.18 -12.69 4.50
C GLY A 5 0.17 -12.29 5.93
N PRO A 6 -0.46 -12.94 6.93
CA PRO A 6 -0.14 -12.73 8.33
C PRO A 6 1.36 -12.85 8.62
N PRO A 7 1.89 -12.10 9.59
CA PRO A 7 3.30 -12.19 9.96
C PRO A 7 3.60 -13.60 10.50
N ALA A 8 4.51 -14.31 9.84
CA ALA A 8 4.95 -15.65 10.27
C ALA A 8 5.80 -15.62 11.57
N ARG A 9 6.18 -14.43 12.03
CA ARG A 9 7.03 -14.19 13.20
C ARG A 9 6.91 -12.72 13.65
N PRO A 10 7.23 -12.41 14.92
CA PRO A 10 7.10 -11.06 15.46
C PRO A 10 7.85 -10.02 14.61
N ALA A 11 7.24 -8.85 14.43
CA ALA A 11 7.85 -7.76 13.70
C ALA A 11 9.05 -7.20 14.48
N LEU A 12 10.18 -7.03 13.80
CA LEU A 12 11.30 -6.26 14.34
C LEU A 12 10.97 -4.78 14.24
N ALA A 13 11.13 -4.05 15.34
CA ALA A 13 11.05 -2.60 15.33
C ALA A 13 12.28 -2.05 14.59
N LEU A 14 12.13 -1.78 13.30
CA LEU A 14 13.16 -1.18 12.47
C LEU A 14 12.98 0.35 12.47
N PRO A 15 14.05 1.15 12.55
CA PRO A 15 13.96 2.58 12.36
C PRO A 15 13.49 2.87 10.94
N GLY A 16 12.36 3.57 10.81
CA GLY A 16 11.78 3.94 9.53
C GLY A 16 11.05 5.27 9.63
N ALA A 17 11.11 6.08 8.59
CA ALA A 17 10.44 7.39 8.55
C ALA A 17 8.91 7.28 8.34
N HIS A 18 8.37 6.08 8.14
CA HIS A 18 6.96 5.80 7.84
C HIS A 18 6.41 6.53 6.59
N GLN A 19 7.30 7.02 5.71
CA GLN A 19 6.93 7.83 4.54
C GLN A 19 6.63 7.03 3.26
N GLY A 20 6.91 5.71 3.25
CA GLY A 20 6.80 4.91 2.02
C GLY A 20 5.39 4.92 1.41
N LEU A 21 4.37 4.65 2.24
CA LEU A 21 2.96 4.65 1.81
C LEU A 21 2.44 6.05 1.50
N ILE A 22 2.90 7.06 2.26
CA ILE A 22 2.56 8.48 2.02
C ILE A 22 3.02 8.88 0.62
N GLY A 23 4.31 8.68 0.31
CA GLY A 23 4.85 9.02 -1.00
C GLY A 23 4.22 8.21 -2.14
N LEU A 24 3.81 6.96 -1.90
CA LEU A 24 3.07 6.18 -2.89
C LEU A 24 1.68 6.74 -3.17
N ARG A 25 0.96 7.21 -2.14
CA ARG A 25 -0.34 7.85 -2.29
C ARG A 25 -0.23 9.15 -3.08
N GLU A 26 0.73 10.01 -2.73
CA GLU A 26 0.98 11.27 -3.45
C GLU A 26 1.25 11.01 -4.94
N ARG A 27 2.08 10.01 -5.27
CA ARG A 27 2.33 9.63 -6.67
C ARG A 27 1.09 9.09 -7.38
N ALA A 28 0.24 8.33 -6.69
CA ALA A 28 -1.01 7.86 -7.27
C ALA A 28 -1.93 9.03 -7.61
N GLU A 29 -2.08 9.99 -6.70
CA GLU A 29 -2.88 11.20 -6.89
C GLU A 29 -2.37 12.06 -8.05
N LEU A 30 -1.04 12.22 -8.18
CA LEU A 30 -0.42 12.92 -9.32
C LEU A 30 -0.74 12.29 -10.68
N LEU A 31 -1.03 10.98 -10.71
CA LEU A 31 -1.41 10.25 -11.91
C LEU A 31 -2.94 10.16 -12.10
N GLY A 32 -3.72 10.92 -11.31
CA GLY A 32 -5.18 10.86 -11.33
C GLY A 32 -5.75 9.56 -10.76
N GLY A 33 -4.96 8.83 -10.00
CA GLY A 33 -5.34 7.57 -9.35
C GLY A 33 -5.58 7.72 -7.85
N SER A 34 -5.69 6.57 -7.19
CA SER A 34 -5.86 6.48 -5.74
C SER A 34 -5.10 5.29 -5.15
N LEU A 35 -4.72 5.42 -3.89
CA LEU A 35 -4.07 4.35 -3.14
C LEU A 35 -4.76 4.13 -1.80
N GLU A 36 -5.13 2.89 -1.53
CA GLU A 36 -5.66 2.40 -0.26
C GLU A 36 -4.64 1.42 0.34
N SER A 37 -4.43 1.46 1.66
CA SER A 37 -3.57 0.51 2.37
C SER A 37 -4.09 0.23 3.77
N GLY A 38 -4.08 -1.02 4.19
CA GLY A 38 -4.59 -1.42 5.51
C GLY A 38 -4.51 -2.91 5.77
N PRO A 39 -4.95 -3.34 6.97
CA PRO A 39 -5.11 -4.76 7.30
C PRO A 39 -6.07 -5.45 6.33
N SER A 40 -5.82 -6.73 6.04
CA SER A 40 -6.72 -7.57 5.25
C SER A 40 -7.53 -8.52 6.15
N GLU A 41 -8.64 -9.04 5.62
CA GLU A 41 -9.57 -9.93 6.35
C GLU A 41 -8.90 -11.24 6.80
N ASP A 42 -7.92 -11.70 6.05
CA ASP A 42 -7.08 -12.88 6.30
C ASP A 42 -5.96 -12.62 7.33
N GLY A 43 -5.96 -11.48 8.01
CA GLY A 43 -4.99 -11.13 9.07
C GLY A 43 -3.64 -10.63 8.53
N GLY A 44 -3.59 -10.34 7.24
CA GLY A 44 -2.42 -9.79 6.54
C GLY A 44 -2.50 -8.28 6.36
N TRP A 45 -1.82 -7.80 5.33
CA TRP A 45 -1.83 -6.39 4.91
C TRP A 45 -2.03 -6.29 3.40
N GLN A 46 -2.81 -5.31 2.97
CA GLN A 46 -3.07 -5.05 1.55
C GLN A 46 -2.71 -3.61 1.19
N VAL A 47 -2.20 -3.45 -0.04
CA VAL A 47 -2.06 -2.17 -0.73
C VAL A 47 -2.77 -2.26 -2.08
N ARG A 48 -3.66 -1.32 -2.36
CA ARG A 48 -4.48 -1.27 -3.58
C ARG A 48 -4.25 0.07 -4.27
N LEU A 49 -3.63 0.02 -5.45
CA LEU A 49 -3.44 1.15 -6.35
C LEU A 49 -4.48 1.06 -7.47
N ARG A 50 -5.21 2.14 -7.71
CA ARG A 50 -6.06 2.32 -8.88
C ARG A 50 -5.51 3.47 -9.71
N LEU A 51 -5.35 3.26 -11.00
CA LEU A 51 -4.93 4.29 -11.94
C LEU A 51 -5.98 4.36 -13.06
N PRO A 52 -6.17 5.54 -13.67
CA PRO A 52 -6.92 5.64 -14.91
C PRO A 52 -6.36 4.70 -15.98
N ASP A 53 -7.22 4.09 -16.78
CA ASP A 53 -6.77 3.34 -17.96
C ASP A 53 -6.16 4.33 -18.97
N ARG A 54 -5.13 3.88 -19.70
CA ARG A 54 -4.46 4.74 -20.70
C ARG A 54 -5.27 4.91 -21.99
N ARG A 55 -6.50 4.40 -22.09
CA ARG A 55 -7.37 4.65 -23.24
C ARG A 55 -8.17 5.94 -23.07
N SER A 56 -7.65 6.99 -23.70
CA SER A 56 -8.44 7.98 -24.42
C SER A 56 -9.05 7.35 -25.69
#